data_AF-A0A7L7IUI0-F1
#
_entry.id   AF-A0A7L7IUI0-F1
#
_cell.length_a   1.000
_cell.length_b   1.000
_cell.length_c   1.000
_cell.angle_alpha   90.00
_cell.angle_beta   90.00
_cell.angle_gamma   90.00
#
_symmetry.space_group_name_H-M   'P 1'
#
loop_
_entity.id
_entity.type
_entity.pdbx_description
1 polymer ?
#
loop_
_entity_poly.entity_id
_entity_poly.type
_entity_poly.pdbx_seq_one_letter_code
_entity_poly.pdbx_strand_id
1 'polypeptide(L)' 'MSENISTIKPRQVRFVEKVDSHIRESAKRCHRSIQAEIAYRMELLIKLEEKGDVVIQ' A
#
# COMPACT_ATOMS: atom_id res chain seq x y z
N MET A 1 -13.84 -22.44 20.59
CA MET A 1 -13.74 -21.02 20.20
C MET A 1 -12.61 -20.89 19.20
N SER A 2 -12.95 -20.80 17.92
CA SER A 2 -11.99 -20.44 16.88
C SER A 2 -12.72 -19.47 15.99
N GLU A 3 -12.65 -18.19 16.35
CA GLU A 3 -13.11 -17.13 15.45
C GLU A 3 -12.19 -17.19 14.24
N ASN A 4 -12.67 -17.80 13.16
CA ASN A 4 -12.04 -17.70 11.86
C ASN A 4 -12.14 -16.24 11.45
N ILE A 5 -11.06 -15.50 11.63
CA ILE A 5 -10.91 -14.10 11.24
C ILE A 5 -11.03 -14.04 9.71
N SER A 6 -12.24 -13.96 9.18
CA SER A 6 -12.51 -13.59 7.78
C SER A 6 -12.71 -12.08 7.70
N THR A 7 -11.77 -11.28 8.22
CA THR A 7 -11.88 -9.81 8.23
C THR A 7 -11.02 -9.14 7.17
N ILE A 8 -10.54 -9.87 6.16
CA ILE A 8 -10.12 -9.21 4.92
C ILE A 8 -11.39 -8.83 4.18
N LYS A 9 -11.96 -7.66 4.49
CA LYS A 9 -12.90 -7.00 3.58
C LYS A 9 -12.05 -6.29 2.54
N PRO A 10 -11.84 -6.87 1.34
CA PRO A 10 -11.02 -6.21 0.33
C PRO A 10 -11.69 -4.90 -0.05
N ARG A 11 -11.04 -3.78 0.27
CA ARG A 11 -11.48 -2.48 -0.21
C ARG A 11 -10.98 -2.33 -1.64
N GLN A 12 -11.89 -2.26 -2.60
CA GLN A 12 -11.52 -1.92 -3.97
C GLN A 12 -11.13 -0.44 -4.01
N VAL A 13 -9.87 -0.17 -4.35
CA VAL A 13 -9.36 1.19 -4.54
C VAL A 13 -9.17 1.42 -6.03
N ARG A 14 -9.73 2.52 -6.55
CA ARG A 14 -9.49 2.95 -7.93
C ARG A 14 -8.43 4.04 -7.91
N PHE A 15 -7.33 3.79 -8.61
CA PHE A 15 -6.25 4.76 -8.78
C PHE A 15 -6.43 5.51 -10.10
N VAL A 16 -5.96 6.76 -10.14
CA VAL A 16 -5.75 7.45 -11.42
C VAL A 16 -4.66 6.72 -12.21
N GLU A 17 -4.74 6.76 -13.54
CA GLU A 17 -3.89 5.96 -14.45
C GLU A 17 -2.39 6.14 -14.18
N LYS A 18 -1.95 7.37 -13.89
CA LYS A 18 -0.55 7.68 -13.56
C LYS A 18 -0.08 6.98 -12.27
N VAL A 19 -0.95 6.84 -11.28
CA VAL A 19 -0.62 6.18 -10.01
C VAL A 19 -0.62 4.66 -10.19
N ASP A 20 -1.59 4.11 -10.92
CA ASP A 20 -1.68 2.67 -11.19
C ASP A 20 -0.46 2.16 -11.96
N SER A 21 -0.08 2.85 -13.04
CA SER A 21 1.12 2.52 -13.83
C SER A 21 2.38 2.55 -12.97
N HIS A 22 2.57 3.60 -12.18
CA HIS A 22 3.73 3.73 -11.30
C HIS A 22 3.82 2.62 -10.23
N ILE A 23 2.68 2.22 -9.63
CA ILE A 23 2.65 1.12 -8.66
C ILE A 23 2.99 -0.21 -9.34
N ARG A 24 2.46 -0.47 -10.53
CA ARG A 24 2.73 -1.71 -11.28
C ARG A 24 4.20 -1.85 -11.65
N GLU A 25 4.82 -0.78 -12.13
CA GLU A 25 6.25 -0.76 -12.46
C GLU A 25 7.12 -1.00 -11.22
N SER A 26 6.79 -0.35 -10.10
CA SER A 26 7.51 -0.53 -8.84
C SER A 26 7.37 -1.96 -8.31
N ALA A 27 6.15 -2.51 -8.30
CA ALA A 27 5.89 -3.87 -7.86
C ALA A 27 6.70 -4.88 -8.69
N LYS A 28 6.77 -4.69 -10.02
CA LYS A 28 7.60 -5.50 -10.92
C LYS A 28 9.09 -5.41 -10.57
N ARG A 29 9.60 -4.19 -10.36
CA ARG A 29 11.01 -3.94 -10.02
C ARG A 29 11.40 -4.53 -8.66
N CYS A 30 10.47 -4.54 -7.71
CA CYS A 30 10.68 -5.03 -6.35
C CYS A 30 10.30 -6.52 -6.18
N HIS A 31 9.88 -7.21 -7.25
CA HIS A 31 9.41 -8.60 -7.21
C HIS A 31 8.30 -8.84 -6.16
N ARG A 32 7.38 -7.87 -6.04
CA ARG A 32 6.26 -7.92 -5.09
C ARG A 32 4.93 -8.01 -5.82
N SER A 33 3.91 -8.51 -5.12
CA SER A 33 2.53 -8.29 -5.56
C SER A 33 2.18 -6.80 -5.48
N ILE A 34 1.24 -6.35 -6.30
CA ILE A 34 0.76 -4.95 -6.27
C ILE A 34 0.28 -4.58 -4.87
N GLN A 35 -0.45 -5.48 -4.19
CA GLN A 35 -0.93 -5.26 -2.83
C GLN A 35 0.21 -5.11 -1.82
N ALA A 36 1.24 -5.98 -1.90
CA ALA A 36 2.39 -5.90 -1.00
C ALA A 36 3.20 -4.62 -1.23
N GLU A 37 3.32 -4.16 -2.47
CA GLU A 37 4.01 -2.90 -2.79
C GLU A 37 3.24 -1.68 -2.26
N ILE A 38 1.91 -1.68 -2.37
CA ILE A 38 1.06 -0.63 -1.78
C ILE A 38 1.24 -0.61 -0.26
N ALA A 39 1.14 -1.76 0.40
CA ALA A 39 1.29 -1.87 1.84
C ALA A 39 2.66 -1.37 2.32
N TYR A 40 3.74 -1.77 1.64
CA TYR A 40 5.09 -1.33 1.95
C TYR A 40 5.25 0.20 1.82
N ARG A 41 4.70 0.79 0.75
CA ARG A 41 4.76 2.24 0.55
C ARG A 41 3.95 2.99 1.62
N MET A 42 2.79 2.49 2.02
CA MET A 42 2.03 3.07 3.13
C MET A 42 2.81 3.01 4.44
N GLU A 43 3.48 1.88 4.74
CA GLU A 43 4.34 1.77 5.91
C GLU A 43 5.51 2.76 5.89
N LEU A 44 6.12 2.97 4.72
CA LEU A 44 7.17 3.98 4.56
C LEU A 44 6.64 5.40 4.78
N LEU A 45 5.45 5.72 4.27
CA LEU A 45 4.84 7.05 4.47
C LEU A 45 4.58 7.31 5.95
N ILE A 46 4.04 6.33 6.68
CA ILE A 46 3.85 6.41 8.14
C ILE A 46 5.19 6.69 8.85
N LYS A 47 6.25 5.97 8.50
CA LYS A 47 7.59 6.19 9.10
C LYS A 47 8.16 7.58 8.78
N LEU A 48 7.84 8.15 7.63
CA LEU A 48 8.27 9.51 7.26
C LEU A 48 7.46 10.57 7.99
N GLU A 49 6.16 10.35 8.18
CA GLU A 49 5.32 11.20 9.03
C GLU A 49 5.78 11.19 10.49
N GLU A 50 6.05 10.01 11.05
CA GLU A 50 6.55 9.86 12.43
C GLU A 50 7.89 10.56 12.65
N LYS A 51 8.73 10.63 11.63
CA LYS A 51 10.00 11.37 11.66
C LYS A 51 9.84 12.89 11.49
N GLY A 52 8.66 13.34 11.07
CA GLY A 52 8.41 14.73 10.70
C GLY A 52 9.00 15.15 9.34
N ASP A 53 9.41 14.18 8.52
CA ASP A 53 9.98 14.43 7.19
C ASP A 53 8.89 14.83 6.17
N VAL A 54 7.65 14.38 6.41
CA VAL A 54 6.49 14.62 5.54
C VAL A 54 5.27 14.88 6.43
N VAL A 55 4.42 15.82 6.02
CA VAL A 55 3.07 16.00 6.59
C VAL A 55 2.08 15.79 5.46
N ILE A 56 1.27 14.73 5.55
CA ILE A 56 0.18 14.46 4.61
C ILE A 56 -1.12 14.99 5.25
N GLN A 57 -1.81 15.91 4.55
CA GLN A 57 -3.08 16.52 4.98
C GLN A 57 -4.25 15.96 4.18
#